data_AF-A0A7S2LS72-F1
#
_entry.id   AF-A0A7S2LS72-F1
#
_cell.length_a   1.000
_cell.length_b   1.000
_cell.length_c   1.000
_cell.angle_alpha   90.00
_cell.angle_beta   90.00
_cell.angle_gamma   90.00
#
_symmetry.space_group_name_H-M   'P 1'
#
loop_
_entity.id
_entity.type
_entity.pdbx_description
1 polymer ?
#
loop_
_entity_poly.entity_id
_entity_poly.type
_entity_poly.pdbx_seq_one_letter_code
_entity_poly.pdbx_strand_id
1 'polypeptide(L)'
;SPQEVAKEALEKHWKVIFNGDNYDLANQEELTAKGVWRIDSGVEAIAALCSDKNIALFEKMGIFNKEECEARAAVLHDHYTGTVEMEALTLIDMINQNIIPS
;
A
#
# COMPACT_ATOMS: atom_id res chain seq x y z
N SER A 1 17.85 -19.65 -23.46
CA SER A 1 18.98 -18.71 -23.38
C SER A 1 18.60 -17.56 -22.45
N PRO A 2 19.56 -16.79 -21.90
CA PRO A 2 19.25 -15.59 -21.10
C PRO A 2 18.29 -14.61 -21.81
N GLN A 3 18.37 -14.51 -23.14
CA GLN A 3 17.49 -13.66 -23.95
C GLN A 3 16.05 -14.18 -24.00
N GLU A 4 15.85 -15.50 -24.07
CA GLU A 4 14.51 -16.11 -24.07
C GLU A 4 13.80 -15.90 -22.73
N VAL A 5 14.52 -16.07 -21.62
CA VAL A 5 13.98 -15.83 -20.27
C VAL A 5 13.57 -14.37 -20.10
N ALA A 6 14.40 -13.43 -20.57
CA ALA A 6 14.10 -12.01 -20.52
C ALA A 6 12.86 -11.65 -21.37
N LYS A 7 12.77 -12.19 -22.58
CA LYS A 7 11.63 -11.97 -23.49
C LYS A 7 10.33 -12.50 -22.89
N GLU A 8 10.35 -13.72 -22.34
CA GLU A 8 9.18 -14.33 -21.71
C GLU A 8 8.69 -13.52 -20.49
N ALA A 9 9.61 -13.06 -19.64
CA ALA A 9 9.27 -12.22 -18.50
C ALA A 9 8.62 -10.90 -18.94
N LEU A 10 9.17 -10.27 -19.99
CA LEU A 10 8.65 -9.03 -20.54
C LEU A 10 7.24 -9.19 -21.10
N GLU A 11 7.00 -10.26 -21.88
CA GLU A 11 5.67 -10.57 -22.45
C GLU A 11 4.63 -10.83 -21.34
N LYS A 12 5.01 -11.52 -20.26
CA LYS A 12 4.11 -11.82 -19.13
C LYS A 12 3.76 -10.61 -18.28
N HIS A 13 4.65 -9.62 -18.19
CA HIS A 13 4.54 -8.51 -17.25
C HIS A 13 4.37 -7.14 -17.92
N TRP A 14 4.13 -7.10 -19.23
CA TRP A 14 3.99 -5.84 -19.98
C TRP A 14 2.98 -4.85 -19.38
N LYS A 15 1.91 -5.35 -18.75
CA LYS A 15 0.85 -4.54 -18.12
C LYS A 15 1.34 -3.56 -17.03
N VAL A 16 2.51 -3.81 -16.42
CA VAL A 16 3.08 -2.93 -15.39
C VAL A 16 4.08 -1.91 -15.95
N ILE A 17 4.29 -1.89 -17.27
CA ILE A 17 5.16 -0.93 -17.96
C ILE A 17 4.29 0.18 -18.54
N PHE A 18 4.40 1.38 -17.99
CA PHE A 18 3.65 2.55 -18.46
C PHE A 18 4.53 3.80 -18.37
N ASN A 19 4.40 4.68 -19.36
CA ASN A 19 5.05 5.98 -19.42
C ASN A 19 3.96 7.04 -19.54
N GLY A 20 3.66 7.74 -18.45
CA GLY A 20 2.58 8.73 -18.39
C GLY A 20 2.67 9.58 -17.12
N ASP A 21 1.74 10.52 -16.97
CA ASP A 21 1.60 11.31 -15.75
C ASP A 21 0.90 10.47 -14.67
N ASN A 22 1.63 10.11 -13.62
CA ASN A 22 1.10 9.26 -12.54
C ASN A 22 0.22 10.01 -11.54
N TYR A 23 0.09 11.33 -11.66
CA TYR A 23 -0.81 12.14 -10.83
C TYR A 23 -2.14 12.44 -11.53
N ASP A 24 -2.23 12.22 -12.84
CA ASP A 24 -3.47 12.35 -13.60
C ASP A 24 -4.46 11.25 -13.23
N LEU A 25 -5.69 11.64 -12.86
CA LEU A 25 -6.71 10.72 -12.38
C LEU A 25 -7.15 9.76 -13.50
N ALA A 26 -7.28 10.25 -14.73
CA ALA A 26 -7.70 9.43 -15.87
C ALA A 26 -6.66 8.36 -16.19
N ASN A 27 -5.36 8.70 -16.14
CA ASN A 27 -4.30 7.72 -16.28
C ASN A 27 -4.29 6.68 -15.13
N GLN A 28 -4.51 7.09 -13.88
CA GLN A 28 -4.60 6.16 -12.75
C GLN A 28 -5.78 5.18 -12.88
N GLU A 29 -6.94 5.66 -13.35
CA GLU A 29 -8.12 4.83 -13.62
C GLU A 29 -7.85 3.81 -14.73
N GLU A 30 -7.22 4.25 -15.82
CA GLU A 30 -6.85 3.38 -16.95
C GLU A 30 -5.90 2.24 -16.51
N LEU A 31 -4.87 2.57 -15.71
CA LEU A 31 -3.92 1.58 -15.20
C LEU A 31 -4.58 0.58 -14.25
N THR A 32 -5.48 1.07 -13.39
CA THR A 32 -6.24 0.22 -12.47
C THR A 32 -7.15 -0.73 -13.24
N ALA A 33 -7.84 -0.24 -14.29
CA ALA A 33 -8.65 -1.05 -15.20
C ALA A 33 -7.83 -2.11 -15.96
N LYS A 34 -6.56 -1.82 -16.26
CA LYS A 34 -5.59 -2.77 -16.85
C LYS A 34 -5.05 -3.80 -15.83
N GLY A 35 -5.47 -3.73 -14.57
CA GLY A 35 -5.10 -4.66 -13.51
C GLY A 35 -3.77 -4.34 -12.83
N VAL A 36 -3.33 -3.08 -12.89
CA VAL A 36 -2.34 -2.53 -11.94
C VAL A 36 -3.05 -2.31 -10.62
N TRP A 37 -2.45 -2.80 -9.52
CA TRP A 37 -3.09 -2.69 -8.20
C TRP A 37 -3.02 -1.26 -7.68
N ARG A 38 -4.13 -0.79 -7.13
CA ARG A 38 -4.28 0.49 -6.44
C ARG A 38 -5.03 0.25 -5.13
N ILE A 39 -4.48 0.72 -4.01
CA ILE A 39 -5.10 0.64 -2.68
C ILE A 39 -4.92 2.00 -2.04
N ASP A 40 -6.00 2.77 -1.95
CA ASP A 40 -5.95 4.15 -1.42
C ASP A 40 -6.06 4.17 0.10
N SER A 41 -6.70 3.15 0.68
CA SER A 41 -6.86 3.02 2.13
C SER A 41 -5.58 2.49 2.77
N GLY A 42 -5.01 3.28 3.69
CA GLY A 42 -3.87 2.84 4.50
C GLY A 42 -4.18 1.56 5.30
N VAL A 43 -5.41 1.42 5.79
CA VAL A 43 -5.87 0.23 6.51
C VAL A 43 -5.87 -1.00 5.60
N GLU A 44 -6.43 -0.89 4.40
CA GLU A 44 -6.46 -2.00 3.44
C GLU A 44 -5.05 -2.36 2.94
N ALA A 45 -4.18 -1.35 2.76
CA ALA A 45 -2.81 -1.57 2.34
C ALA A 45 -2.00 -2.33 3.39
N ILE A 46 -2.18 -2.01 4.69
CA ILE A 46 -1.57 -2.77 5.79
C ILE A 46 -2.11 -4.20 5.82
N ALA A 47 -3.42 -4.39 5.69
CA ALA A 47 -4.04 -5.72 5.67
C ALA A 47 -3.51 -6.62 4.54
N ALA A 48 -3.12 -6.03 3.39
CA ALA A 48 -2.57 -6.77 2.27
C ALA A 48 -1.25 -7.51 2.59
N LEU A 49 -0.51 -7.12 3.64
CA LEU A 49 0.66 -7.87 4.13
C LEU A 49 0.30 -9.32 4.50
N CYS A 50 -0.91 -9.52 5.02
CA CYS A 50 -1.43 -10.82 5.45
C CYS A 50 -2.22 -11.54 4.35
N SER A 51 -2.15 -11.09 3.10
CA SER A 51 -2.75 -11.86 1.99
C SER A 51 -2.00 -13.17 1.76
N ASP A 52 -2.72 -14.25 1.43
CA ASP A 52 -2.15 -15.60 1.25
C ASP A 52 -0.96 -15.61 0.28
N LYS A 53 -1.06 -14.82 -0.80
CA LYS A 53 0.03 -14.66 -1.79
C LYS A 53 1.30 -14.08 -1.15
N ASN A 54 1.15 -13.08 -0.29
CA ASN A 54 2.27 -12.38 0.32
C ASN A 54 2.88 -13.20 1.45
N ILE A 55 2.06 -13.86 2.27
CA ILE A 55 2.53 -14.81 3.29
C ILE A 55 3.36 -15.92 2.62
N ALA A 56 2.83 -16.56 1.58
CA ALA A 56 3.55 -17.61 0.86
C ALA A 56 4.87 -17.12 0.25
N LEU A 57 4.92 -15.86 -0.22
CA LEU A 57 6.15 -15.24 -0.70
C LEU A 57 7.17 -15.06 0.44
N PHE A 58 6.74 -14.50 1.57
CA PHE A 58 7.63 -14.24 2.71
C PHE A 58 8.14 -15.54 3.35
N GLU A 59 7.29 -16.54 3.49
CA GLU A 59 7.67 -17.87 4.00
C GLU A 59 8.70 -18.54 3.09
N LYS A 60 8.46 -18.52 1.77
CA LYS A 60 9.38 -19.08 0.79
C LYS A 60 10.75 -18.40 0.83
N MET A 61 10.79 -17.10 1.13
CA MET A 61 12.01 -16.32 1.24
C MET A 61 12.65 -16.39 2.64
N GLY A 62 12.02 -17.06 3.61
CA GLY A 62 12.49 -17.13 5.00
C GLY A 62 12.51 -15.79 5.72
N ILE A 63 11.62 -14.86 5.33
CA ILE A 63 11.54 -13.50 5.87
C ILE A 63 10.57 -13.45 7.06
N PHE A 64 9.33 -13.88 6.83
CA PHE A 64 8.28 -13.95 7.85
C PHE A 64 7.47 -15.24 7.68
N ASN A 65 6.98 -15.78 8.79
CA ASN A 65 5.86 -16.72 8.81
C ASN A 65 4.51 -15.99 8.91
N LYS A 66 3.40 -16.74 8.84
CA LYS A 66 2.05 -16.19 8.95
C LYS A 66 1.84 -15.37 10.22
N GLU A 67 2.20 -15.92 11.38
CA GLU A 67 2.02 -15.27 12.68
C GLU A 67 2.82 -13.97 12.78
N GLU A 68 4.02 -13.93 12.22
CA GLU A 68 4.87 -12.73 12.14
C GLU A 68 4.28 -11.67 11.21
N CYS A 69 3.68 -12.07 10.08
CA CYS A 69 2.97 -11.14 9.20
C CYS A 69 1.77 -10.50 9.91
N GLU A 70 0.97 -11.30 10.62
CA GLU A 70 -0.18 -10.82 11.41
C GLU A 70 0.26 -9.88 12.53
N ALA A 71 1.31 -10.25 13.28
CA ALA A 71 1.88 -9.38 14.30
C ALA A 71 2.39 -8.05 13.72
N ARG A 72 3.04 -8.10 12.55
CA ARG A 72 3.52 -6.89 11.85
C ARG A 72 2.37 -5.99 11.41
N ALA A 73 1.32 -6.56 10.85
CA ALA A 73 0.13 -5.81 10.43
C ALA A 73 -0.55 -5.15 11.64
N ALA A 74 -0.69 -5.88 12.77
CA ALA A 74 -1.26 -5.32 14.00
C ALA A 74 -0.47 -4.10 14.51
N VAL A 75 0.87 -4.20 14.60
CA VAL A 75 1.72 -3.07 15.02
C VAL A 75 1.57 -1.87 14.07
N LEU A 76 1.48 -2.12 12.76
CA LEU A 76 1.27 -1.04 11.78
C LEU A 76 -0.10 -0.37 11.91
N HIS A 77 -1.15 -1.15 12.21
CA HIS A 77 -2.49 -0.60 12.48
C HIS A 77 -2.53 0.24 13.74
N ASP A 78 -1.86 -0.20 14.82
CA ASP A 78 -1.77 0.57 16.07
C ASP A 78 -1.05 1.90 15.82
N HIS A 79 0.07 1.88 15.10
CA HIS A 79 0.78 3.10 14.73
C HIS A 79 -0.08 4.02 13.86
N TYR A 80 -0.74 3.48 12.83
CA TYR A 80 -1.59 4.27 11.95
C TYR A 80 -2.73 4.94 12.72
N THR A 81 -3.41 4.18 13.59
CA THR A 81 -4.50 4.70 14.43
C THR A 81 -3.99 5.79 15.37
N GLY A 82 -2.86 5.56 16.02
CA GLY A 82 -2.25 6.55 16.92
C GLY A 82 -1.85 7.85 16.20
N THR A 83 -1.31 7.76 14.97
CA THR A 83 -1.00 8.95 14.18
C THR A 83 -2.26 9.75 13.84
N VAL A 84 -3.30 9.09 13.32
CA VAL A 84 -4.56 9.76 12.96
C VAL A 84 -5.24 10.38 14.18
N GLU A 85 -5.23 9.69 15.33
CA GLU A 85 -5.76 10.22 16.59
C GLU A 85 -5.02 11.50 17.02
N MET A 86 -3.68 11.48 17.01
CA MET A 86 -2.87 12.64 17.37
C MET A 86 -3.09 13.82 16.41
N GLU A 87 -3.21 13.58 15.11
CA GLU A 87 -3.53 14.61 14.11
C GLU A 87 -4.90 15.24 14.40
N ALA A 88 -5.92 14.43 14.68
CA ALA A 88 -7.25 14.90 15.01
C ALA A 88 -7.28 15.73 16.30
N LEU A 89 -6.61 15.25 17.36
CA LEU A 89 -6.50 15.98 18.63
C LEU A 89 -5.77 17.31 18.46
N THR A 90 -4.68 17.31 17.67
CA THR A 90 -3.93 18.54 17.37
C THR A 90 -4.81 19.54 16.61
N LEU A 91 -5.58 19.08 15.63
CA LEU A 91 -6.52 19.93 14.89
C LEU A 91 -7.58 20.53 15.81
N ILE A 92 -8.17 19.73 16.71
CA ILE A 92 -9.16 20.21 17.68
C ILE A 92 -8.54 21.26 18.60
N ASP A 93 -7.33 21.02 19.10
CA ASP A 93 -6.62 21.97 19.95
C ASP A 93 -6.35 23.30 19.22
N MET A 94 -5.86 23.22 17.98
CA MET A 94 -5.64 24.39 17.14
C MET A 94 -6.92 25.19 16.91
N ILE A 95 -8.05 24.51 16.64
CA ILE A 95 -9.35 25.15 16.45
C ILE A 95 -9.77 25.89 17.73
N ASN A 96 -9.69 25.23 18.88
CA ASN A 96 -10.12 25.80 20.16
C ASN A 96 -9.26 26.99 20.60
N GLN A 97 -7.94 26.91 20.40
CA GLN A 97 -7.00 27.93 20.89
C GLN A 97 -6.80 29.09 19.90
N ASN A 98 -6.76 28.81 18.58
CA ASN A 98 -6.30 29.78 17.58
C ASN A 98 -7.38 30.24 16.61
N ILE A 99 -8.47 29.49 16.43
CA ILE A 99 -9.54 29.84 15.46
C ILE A 99 -10.79 30.36 16.15
N ILE A 100 -11.24 29.70 17.22
CA ILE A 100 -12.43 30.10 17.98
C ILE A 100 -12.19 31.22 19.01
N PRO A 101 -10.96 31.67 19.40
CA PRO A 101 -10.83 32.50 20.59
C PRO A 101 -11.65 33.79 20.43
N SER A 102 -12.75 33.81 21.17
CA SER A 102 -13.58 34.96 21.52
C SER A 102 -13.25 35.28 22.96
#